data_AF-A0A520GWX7-F1
#
_entry.id   AF-A0A520GWX7-F1
#
_cell.length_a   1.000
_cell.length_b   1.000
_cell.length_c   1.000
_cell.angle_alpha   90.00
_cell.angle_beta   90.00
_cell.angle_gamma   90.00
#
_symmetry.space_group_name_H-M   'P 1'
#
loop_
_entity.id
_entity.type
_entity.pdbx_description
1 polymer ?
#
loop_
_entity_poly.entity_id
_entity_poly.type
_entity_poly.pdbx_seq_one_letter_code
_entity_poly.pdbx_strand_id
1 'polypeptide(L)'
;PWFVEAHQFRIDTAGGIGRPTPEGAHRDGVDLVAVMLVAREGIRGGETRVFEADGPRGERFTLTAPWSLLLLDDARVIHESTPIQPLSDRDGHHLAGGHRDTLVVTCRRGGFQGDTQAG
;
A
#
# COMPACT_ATOMS: atom_id res chain seq x y z
N PRO A 1 -5.67 8.91 -23.62
CA PRO A 1 -4.96 9.70 -22.58
C PRO A 1 -4.88 8.89 -21.29
N TRP A 2 -3.87 9.14 -20.46
CA TRP A 2 -3.78 8.61 -19.11
C TRP A 2 -4.30 9.65 -18.11
N PHE A 3 -5.12 9.20 -17.18
CA PHE A 3 -5.63 9.97 -16.06
C PHE A 3 -4.93 9.44 -14.81
N VAL A 4 -4.29 10.33 -14.06
CA VAL A 4 -3.36 9.97 -12.99
C VAL A 4 -3.83 10.61 -11.69
N GLU A 5 -4.02 9.80 -10.66
CA GLU A 5 -4.30 10.26 -9.29
C GLU A 5 -3.09 9.93 -8.41
N ALA A 6 -2.81 10.82 -7.45
CA ALA A 6 -1.67 10.69 -6.54
C ALA A 6 -2.15 10.85 -5.10
N HIS A 7 -1.97 9.81 -4.31
CA HIS A 7 -2.43 9.73 -2.93
C HIS A 7 -1.22 9.61 -2.01
N GLN A 8 -1.07 10.57 -1.10
CA GLN A 8 -0.05 10.54 -0.07
C GLN A 8 -0.66 9.98 1.21
N PHE A 9 -0.06 8.93 1.74
CA PHE A 9 -0.50 8.31 2.98
C PHE A 9 0.62 8.33 4.01
N ARG A 10 0.24 8.65 5.25
CA ARG A 10 0.94 8.26 6.47
C ARG A 10 0.01 7.36 7.28
N ILE A 11 0.47 6.15 7.55
CA ILE A 11 -0.18 5.26 8.53
C ILE A 11 0.72 5.26 9.77
N ASP A 12 0.18 5.65 10.92
CA ASP A 12 0.92 5.69 12.19
C ASP A 12 0.44 4.62 13.18
N THR A 13 1.18 4.50 14.28
CA THR A 13 0.90 3.58 15.38
C THR A 13 0.43 4.29 16.65
N ALA A 14 -0.05 5.54 16.58
CA ALA A 14 -0.47 6.29 17.76
C ALA A 14 -1.68 5.64 18.46
N GLY A 15 -2.55 5.00 17.68
CA GLY A 15 -3.65 4.15 18.17
C GLY A 15 -3.29 2.68 18.42
N GLY A 16 -2.00 2.35 18.44
CA GLY A 16 -1.50 0.97 18.55
C GLY A 16 -1.23 0.34 17.18
N ILE A 17 -2.21 -0.35 16.61
CA ILE A 17 -2.04 -1.07 15.32
C ILE A 17 -2.50 -0.18 14.16
N GLY A 18 -1.56 0.22 13.30
CA GLY A 18 -1.87 0.90 12.03
C GLY A 18 -2.29 -0.11 10.96
N ARG A 19 -3.38 0.16 10.24
CA ARG A 19 -3.94 -0.74 9.21
C ARG A 19 -3.95 -0.06 7.84
N PRO A 20 -2.95 -0.32 6.98
CA PRO A 20 -2.91 0.27 5.65
C PRO A 20 -4.06 -0.18 4.75
N THR A 21 -4.42 -1.47 4.81
CA THR A 21 -5.46 -2.09 3.97
C THR A 21 -6.45 -2.86 4.85
N PRO A 22 -7.35 -2.17 5.58
CA PRO A 22 -8.28 -2.81 6.53
C PRO A 22 -9.25 -3.80 5.88
N GLU A 23 -9.53 -3.63 4.59
CA GLU A 23 -10.36 -4.50 3.73
C GLU A 23 -9.68 -5.82 3.34
N GLY A 24 -8.35 -5.91 3.46
CA GLY A 24 -7.56 -7.04 2.97
C GLY A 24 -7.10 -6.86 1.52
N ALA A 25 -6.78 -7.97 0.84
CA ALA A 25 -6.29 -7.93 -0.54
C ALA A 25 -7.35 -7.41 -1.53
N HIS A 26 -6.99 -6.40 -2.31
CA HIS A 26 -7.90 -5.69 -3.21
C HIS A 26 -7.24 -5.26 -4.52
N ARG A 27 -8.07 -4.68 -5.39
CA ARG A 27 -7.69 -3.91 -6.59
C ARG A 27 -8.15 -2.47 -6.41
N ASP A 28 -7.47 -1.53 -7.04
CA ASP A 28 -7.83 -0.13 -6.99
C ASP A 28 -8.94 0.21 -8.01
N GLY A 29 -9.12 -0.59 -9.05
CA GLY A 29 -10.13 -0.36 -10.11
C GLY A 29 -9.61 0.51 -11.25
N VAL A 30 -8.30 0.45 -11.49
CA VAL A 30 -7.56 1.22 -12.51
C VAL A 30 -6.79 0.29 -13.45
N ASP A 31 -5.94 0.81 -14.33
CA ASP A 31 -5.09 -0.04 -15.18
C ASP A 31 -3.75 -0.36 -14.51
N LEU A 32 -3.11 0.64 -13.90
CA LEU A 32 -1.79 0.50 -13.27
C LEU A 32 -1.76 1.19 -11.91
N VAL A 33 -1.06 0.59 -10.96
CA VAL A 33 -0.80 1.15 -9.63
C VAL A 33 0.69 1.16 -9.36
N ALA A 34 1.18 2.25 -8.80
CA ALA A 34 2.54 2.39 -8.33
C ALA A 34 2.52 2.72 -6.83
N VAL A 35 2.98 1.79 -5.99
CA VAL A 35 3.12 1.99 -4.55
C VAL A 35 4.58 2.25 -4.23
N MET A 36 4.90 3.48 -3.85
CA MET A 36 6.25 3.91 -3.51
C MET A 36 6.40 4.04 -2.00
N LEU A 37 7.42 3.40 -1.42
CA LEU A 37 7.81 3.66 -0.05
C LEU A 37 8.52 5.01 0.03
N VAL A 38 7.98 5.95 0.80
CA VAL A 38 8.64 7.25 1.04
C VAL A 38 9.49 7.14 2.30
N ALA A 39 8.91 6.67 3.40
CA ALA A 39 9.59 6.49 4.67
C ALA A 39 8.93 5.38 5.50
N ARG A 40 9.72 4.76 6.37
CA ARG A 40 9.21 3.93 7.47
C ARG A 40 10.15 4.09 8.65
N GLU A 41 9.59 4.26 9.84
CA GLU A 41 10.37 4.52 11.04
C GLU A 41 9.71 3.83 12.22
N GLY A 42 10.50 3.24 13.12
CA GLY A 42 10.00 2.73 14.39
C GLY A 42 8.92 1.65 14.33
N ILE A 43 8.79 0.91 13.21
CA ILE A 43 7.73 -0.09 13.00
C ILE A 43 8.21 -1.46 12.53
N ARG A 44 7.49 -2.49 12.96
CA ARG A 44 7.46 -3.83 12.33
C ARG A 44 6.17 -4.02 11.53
N GLY A 45 6.14 -5.05 10.67
CA GLY A 45 5.03 -5.28 9.76
C GLY A 45 5.10 -4.39 8.52
N GLY A 46 3.95 -4.09 7.92
CA GLY A 46 3.88 -3.46 6.60
C GLY A 46 4.47 -4.34 5.49
N GLU A 47 4.36 -5.66 5.63
CA GLU A 47 4.70 -6.62 4.57
C GLU A 47 3.68 -6.46 3.45
N THR A 48 4.19 -6.27 2.23
CA THR A 48 3.38 -6.25 1.02
C THR A 48 3.17 -7.68 0.54
N ARG A 49 1.94 -7.96 0.12
CA ARG A 49 1.56 -9.24 -0.46
C ARG A 49 0.85 -8.98 -1.77
N VAL A 50 1.27 -9.68 -2.81
CA VAL A 50 0.70 -9.57 -4.16
C VAL A 50 0.30 -10.97 -4.59
N PHE A 51 -0.93 -11.14 -5.04
CA PHE A 51 -1.49 -12.41 -5.47
C PHE A 51 -1.99 -12.28 -6.90
N GLU A 52 -1.90 -13.35 -7.69
CA GLU A 52 -2.60 -13.39 -8.97
C GLU A 52 -4.10 -13.28 -8.74
N ALA A 53 -4.79 -12.46 -9.54
CA ALA A 53 -6.24 -12.31 -9.43
C ALA A 53 -6.98 -13.62 -9.76
N ASP A 54 -6.46 -14.39 -10.72
CA ASP A 54 -7.06 -15.63 -11.24
C ASP A 54 -6.17 -16.86 -11.02
N GLY A 55 -5.32 -16.86 -9.99
CA GLY A 55 -4.34 -17.93 -9.76
C GLY A 55 -3.94 -18.10 -8.29
N PRO A 56 -3.31 -19.23 -7.96
CA PRO A 56 -2.91 -19.52 -6.57
C PRO A 56 -1.56 -18.90 -6.18
N ARG A 57 -0.85 -18.28 -7.12
CA ARG A 57 0.49 -17.75 -6.86
C ARG A 57 0.42 -16.42 -6.14
N GLY A 58 1.40 -16.19 -5.27
CA GLY A 58 1.59 -14.90 -4.65
C GLY A 58 3.00 -14.73 -4.11
N GLU A 59 3.37 -13.48 -3.91
CA GLU A 59 4.65 -13.06 -3.38
C GLU A 59 4.46 -12.23 -2.11
N ARG A 60 5.45 -12.31 -1.23
CA ARG A 60 5.49 -11.55 0.01
C ARG A 60 6.86 -10.93 0.17
N PHE A 61 6.89 -9.63 0.41
CA PHE A 61 8.12 -8.90 0.65
C PHE A 61 7.81 -7.64 1.44
N THR A 62 8.85 -7.07 2.06
CA THR A 62 8.71 -5.82 2.78
C THR A 62 9.53 -4.76 2.06
N LEU A 63 8.89 -3.67 1.65
CA LEU A 63 9.61 -2.49 1.20
C LEU A 63 10.33 -1.87 2.41
N THR A 64 11.65 -1.78 2.34
CA THR A 64 12.51 -1.27 3.43
C THR A 64 13.31 -0.04 3.05
N ALA A 65 13.80 0.03 1.82
CA ALA A 65 14.56 1.18 1.34
C ALA A 65 13.62 2.29 0.82
N PRO A 66 13.79 3.56 1.24
CA PRO A 66 13.10 4.68 0.63
C PRO A 66 13.22 4.67 -0.89
N TRP A 67 12.15 5.08 -1.56
CA TRP A 67 12.00 5.10 -3.01
C TRP A 67 11.94 3.71 -3.69
N SER A 68 11.86 2.62 -2.91
CA SER A 68 11.47 1.32 -3.46
C SER A 68 10.06 1.42 -4.04
N LEU A 69 9.90 0.92 -5.25
CA LEU A 69 8.68 1.03 -6.03
C LEU A 69 8.12 -0.35 -6.34
N LEU A 70 6.85 -0.55 -6.00
CA LEU A 70 6.05 -1.67 -6.49
C LEU A 70 5.16 -1.18 -7.63
N LEU A 71 5.32 -1.77 -8.81
CA LEU A 71 4.45 -1.54 -9.96
C LEU A 71 3.51 -2.72 -10.15
N LEU A 72 2.22 -2.45 -10.29
CA LEU A 72 1.17 -3.45 -10.43
C LEU A 72 0.36 -3.21 -11.70
N ASP A 73 0.09 -4.30 -12.41
CA ASP A 73 -1.00 -4.38 -13.39
C ASP A 73 -2.27 -4.74 -12.62
N ASP A 74 -3.09 -3.73 -12.33
CA ASP A 74 -4.21 -3.83 -11.37
C ASP A 74 -5.26 -4.85 -11.82
N ALA A 75 -5.37 -5.11 -13.12
CA ALA A 75 -6.28 -6.12 -13.64
C ALA A 75 -5.84 -7.56 -13.29
N ARG A 76 -4.53 -7.79 -13.14
CA ARG A 76 -3.92 -9.13 -13.04
C ARG A 76 -3.61 -9.57 -11.63
N VAL A 77 -3.55 -8.65 -10.68
CA VAL A 77 -3.16 -8.94 -9.31
C VAL A 77 -4.10 -8.29 -8.31
N ILE A 78 -4.19 -8.88 -7.12
CA ILE A 78 -4.70 -8.21 -5.93
C ILE A 78 -3.56 -8.02 -4.95
N HIS A 79 -3.62 -6.99 -4.12
CA HIS A 79 -2.54 -6.70 -3.19
C HIS A 79 -3.05 -6.23 -1.83
N GLU A 80 -2.26 -6.48 -0.79
CA GLU A 80 -2.48 -5.94 0.55
C GLU A 80 -1.16 -5.53 1.20
N SER A 81 -1.26 -4.77 2.29
CA SER A 81 -0.15 -4.55 3.21
C SER A 81 -0.56 -4.95 4.62
N THR A 82 0.21 -5.83 5.26
CA THR A 82 -0.10 -6.26 6.64
C THR A 82 -0.11 -5.04 7.57
N PRO A 83 -0.85 -5.11 8.69
CA PRO A 83 -0.80 -4.06 9.70
C PRO A 83 0.64 -3.75 10.15
N ILE A 84 0.84 -2.50 10.56
CA ILE A 84 2.09 -2.04 11.18
C ILE A 84 1.91 -1.96 12.70
N GLN A 85 2.99 -2.21 13.43
CA GLN A 85 3.03 -2.13 14.89
C GLN A 85 4.28 -1.39 15.33
N PRO A 86 4.22 -0.62 16.42
CA PRO A 86 5.39 0.06 16.94
C PRO A 86 6.41 -0.99 17.38
N LEU A 87 7.69 -0.67 17.18
CA LEU A 87 8.75 -1.43 17.84
C LEU A 87 8.64 -1.24 19.36
N SER A 88 9.14 -2.22 20.11
CA SER A 88 9.22 -2.13 21.57
C SER A 88 10.66 -1.91 22.02
N ASP A 89 10.84 -1.27 23.17
CA ASP A 89 12.11 -1.25 23.88
C ASP A 89 12.45 -2.64 24.48
N ARG A 90 13.59 -2.71 25.19
CA ARG A 90 14.08 -3.95 25.80
C ARG A 90 13.16 -4.49 26.90
N ASP A 91 12.38 -3.62 27.53
CA ASP A 91 11.45 -3.94 28.62
C ASP A 91 10.04 -4.26 28.07
N GLY A 92 9.85 -4.17 26.74
CA GLY A 92 8.63 -4.53 26.03
C GLY A 92 7.66 -3.36 25.81
N HIS A 93 7.99 -2.15 26.24
CA HIS A 93 7.14 -0.98 26.05
C HIS A 93 7.17 -0.50 24.60
N HIS A 94 6.02 -0.18 24.04
CA HIS A 94 5.92 0.33 22.67
C HIS A 94 6.56 1.72 22.54
N LEU A 95 7.45 1.86 21.56
CA LEU A 95 8.04 3.13 21.19
C LEU A 95 7.00 4.01 20.47
N ALA A 96 6.99 5.29 20.83
CA ALA A 96 6.12 6.26 20.18
C ALA A 96 6.64 6.67 18.79
N GLY A 97 5.74 7.14 17.92
CA GLY A 97 6.10 7.76 16.64
C GLY A 97 6.35 6.80 15.47
N GLY A 98 6.01 5.52 15.62
CA GLY A 98 6.08 4.56 14.52
C GLY A 98 5.15 4.92 13.37
N HIS A 99 5.65 4.91 12.13
CA HIS A 99 4.86 5.21 10.94
C HIS A 99 5.39 4.57 9.65
N ARG A 100 4.53 4.50 8.64
CA ARG A 100 4.84 4.14 7.25
C ARG A 100 4.22 5.17 6.30
N ASP A 101 5.05 5.76 5.46
CA ASP A 101 4.66 6.75 4.46
C ASP A 101 4.78 6.16 3.06
N THR A 102 3.72 6.34 2.26
CA THR A 102 3.70 5.92 0.87
C THR A 102 3.10 6.97 -0.04
N LEU A 103 3.64 7.04 -1.25
CA LEU A 103 2.98 7.68 -2.38
C LEU A 103 2.38 6.58 -3.26
N VAL A 104 1.06 6.58 -3.38
CA VAL A 104 0.34 5.70 -4.31
C VAL A 104 -0.04 6.53 -5.52
N VAL A 105 0.37 6.09 -6.70
CA VAL A 105 -0.02 6.71 -7.98
C VAL A 105 -0.82 5.69 -8.76
N THR A 106 -2.03 6.06 -9.15
CA THR A 106 -2.91 5.23 -9.98
C THR A 106 -3.01 5.84 -11.37
N CYS A 107 -3.03 4.99 -12.39
CA CYS A 107 -3.16 5.40 -13.78
C CYS A 107 -4.32 4.66 -14.43
N ARG A 108 -5.23 5.41 -15.04
CA ARG A 108 -6.39 4.86 -15.74
C ARG A 108 -6.51 5.42 -17.16
N ARG A 109 -6.84 4.57 -18.12
CA ARG A 109 -7.09 4.96 -19.51
C ARG A 109 -8.49 5.50 -19.66
N GLY A 110 -8.62 6.60 -20.41
CA GLY A 110 -9.92 7.06 -20.90
C GLY A 110 -10.81 7.83 -19.91
N GLY A 111 -10.42 7.97 -18.64
CA GLY A 111 -11.08 8.83 -17.65
C GLY A 111 -10.62 8.53 -16.23
N PHE A 112 -10.99 9.39 -15.27
CA PHE A 112 -10.83 9.08 -13.84
C PHE A 112 -11.86 8.01 -13.40
N GLN A 113 -11.67 7.44 -12.22
CA GLN A 113 -12.62 6.50 -11.65
C GLN A 113 -13.87 7.23 -11.13
N GLY A 114 -15.06 6.73 -11.48
CA GLY A 114 -16.33 7.38 -11.13
C GLY A 114 -16.80 8.43 -12.13
N ASP A 115 -15.97 8.84 -13.09
CA ASP A 115 -16.45 9.54 -14.28
C ASP A 115 -17.31 8.56 -15.07
N THR A 116 -18.64 8.71 -14.95
CA THR A 116 -19.57 8.05 -15.86
C THR A 116 -19.16 8.50 -17.27
N GLN A 117 -18.91 7.57 -18.20
CA GLN A 117 -18.80 7.97 -19.59
C GLN A 117 -20.10 8.70 -19.92
N ALA A 118 -20.01 10.02 -20.13
CA ALA A 118 -21.10 10.77 -20.71
C ALA A 118 -21.29 10.22 -22.13
N GLY A 119 -22.19 9.24 -22.24
CA GLY A 119 -22.70 8.69 -23.48
C GLY A 119 -24.11 9.17 -23.69
#